data_AF-A0AAW5KHH0-F1
#
_entry.id   AF-A0AAW5KHH0-F1
#
_cell.length_a   1.000
_cell.length_b   1.000
_cell.length_c   1.000
_cell.angle_alpha   90.00
_cell.angle_beta   90.00
_cell.angle_gamma   90.00
#
_symmetry.space_group_name_H-M   'P 1'
#
loop_
_entity.id
_entity.type
_entity.pdbx_description
1 polymer ?
#
loop_
_entity_poly.entity_id
_entity_poly.type
_entity_poly.pdbx_seq_one_letter_code
_entity_poly.pdbx_strand_id
1 'polypeptide(L)'
;MISFGYFLPLWLKDATGLTSAAYEVSTQRQDGMDGESWQSSCAQKRNIVVTAAIKGEYAAQRERLFGFFQPRERGTLSYWEQGGG
;
A
#
# COMPACT_ATOMS: atom_id res chain seq x y z
N MET A 1 9.17 15.79 1.34
CA MET A 1 9.30 14.32 1.28
C MET A 1 9.37 13.76 2.69
N ILE A 2 8.69 12.64 2.96
CA ILE A 2 8.76 11.88 4.21
C ILE A 2 9.28 10.49 3.88
N SER A 3 10.20 9.98 4.69
CA SER A 3 10.79 8.65 4.55
C SER A 3 10.64 7.89 5.85
N PHE A 4 10.27 6.60 5.74
CA PHE A 4 10.24 5.65 6.83
C PHE A 4 11.35 4.62 6.61
N GLY A 5 12.07 4.25 7.66
CA GLY A 5 13.10 3.23 7.58
C GLY A 5 13.59 2.81 8.96
N TYR A 6 14.68 2.05 9.02
CA TYR A 6 15.29 1.64 10.29
C TYR A 6 16.15 2.77 10.91
N PHE A 7 15.56 3.97 11.03
CA PHE A 7 16.22 5.15 11.58
C PHE A 7 15.23 6.08 12.30
N LEU A 8 15.76 6.97 13.15
CA LEU A 8 14.97 7.96 13.88
C LEU A 8 14.69 9.20 13.02
N PRO A 9 13.52 9.87 13.17
CA PRO A 9 12.51 9.62 14.20
C PRO A 9 11.38 8.67 13.79
N LEU A 10 11.31 8.27 12.52
CA LEU A 10 10.23 7.44 11.95
C LEU A 10 10.74 6.03 11.64
N TRP A 11 10.64 5.16 12.64
CA TRP A 11 11.08 3.78 12.54
C TRP A 11 10.03 2.90 11.88
N LEU A 12 10.29 2.41 10.66
CA LEU A 12 9.39 1.50 9.96
C LEU A 12 9.33 0.15 10.68
N LYS A 13 8.12 -0.27 11.07
CA LYS A 13 7.88 -1.60 11.64
C LYS A 13 7.47 -2.59 10.58
N ASP A 14 6.51 -2.20 9.75
CA ASP A 14 5.91 -3.07 8.74
C ASP A 14 5.21 -2.24 7.65
N ALA A 15 5.11 -2.80 6.46
CA ALA A 15 4.35 -2.21 5.36
C ALA A 15 3.63 -3.31 4.56
N THR A 16 2.30 -3.35 4.68
CA THR A 16 1.47 -4.35 4.00
C THR A 16 0.75 -3.77 2.79
N GLY A 17 0.35 -4.64 1.87
CA GLY A 17 -0.37 -4.24 0.64
C GLY A 17 0.54 -3.61 -0.44
N LEU A 18 1.86 -3.65 -0.26
CA LEU A 18 2.83 -3.13 -1.25
C LEU A 18 2.96 -4.05 -2.47
N THR A 19 3.08 -5.37 -2.25
CA THR A 19 3.46 -6.33 -3.28
C THR A 19 2.30 -7.18 -3.80
N SER A 20 1.29 -7.46 -2.99
CA SER A 20 0.13 -8.26 -3.41
C SER A 20 -0.89 -7.39 -4.17
N ALA A 21 -1.04 -7.68 -5.47
CA ALA A 21 -2.17 -7.20 -6.25
C ALA A 21 -3.35 -8.16 -6.07
N ALA A 22 -4.47 -7.66 -5.57
CA ALA A 22 -5.74 -8.37 -5.70
C ALA A 22 -6.28 -8.13 -7.12
N TYR A 23 -6.65 -9.19 -7.82
CA TYR A 23 -7.26 -9.11 -9.14
C TYR A 23 -8.71 -9.55 -9.01
N GLU A 24 -9.63 -8.71 -9.45
CA GLU A 24 -11.01 -9.12 -9.63
C GLU A 24 -11.13 -9.73 -11.03
N VAL A 25 -11.43 -11.02 -11.08
CA VAL A 25 -11.64 -11.76 -12.33
C VAL A 25 -13.14 -11.88 -12.53
N SER A 26 -13.63 -11.30 -13.63
CA SER A 26 -15.02 -11.45 -14.05
C SER A 26 -15.10 -12.63 -15.02
N THR A 27 -15.85 -13.68 -14.63
CA THR A 27 -16.17 -14.81 -15.48
C THR A 27 -17.66 -14.83 -15.77
N GLN A 28 -18.04 -15.10 -17.03
CA GLN A 28 -19.43 -15.30 -17.42
C GLN A 28 -19.64 -16.79 -17.74
N ARG A 29 -20.64 -17.39 -17.08
CA ARG A 29 -21.09 -18.75 -17.35
C ARG A 29 -22.41 -18.67 -18.14
N GLN A 30 -22.49 -19.45 -19.22
CA GLN A 30 -23.70 -19.57 -20.04
C GLN A 30 -24.28 -20.97 -19.88
N ASP A 31 -25.58 -21.06 -19.57
CA ASP A 31 -26.25 -22.35 -19.34
C ASP A 31 -26.24 -23.21 -20.62
N GLY A 32 -25.77 -24.45 -20.49
CA GLY A 32 -25.64 -25.41 -21.59
C GLY A 32 -24.22 -25.58 -22.17
N MET A 33 -23.22 -24.84 -21.66
CA MET A 33 -21.81 -25.05 -21.99
C MET A 33 -21.01 -25.44 -20.75
N ASP A 34 -20.02 -26.31 -20.92
CA ASP A 34 -19.08 -26.68 -19.86
C ASP A 34 -17.84 -25.78 -19.95
N GLY A 35 -17.61 -24.97 -18.91
CA GLY A 35 -16.56 -23.95 -18.86
C GLY A 35 -17.09 -22.54 -18.56
N GLU A 36 -16.18 -21.65 -18.17
CA GLU A 36 -16.47 -20.23 -17.92
C GLU A 36 -15.68 -19.37 -18.91
N SER A 37 -16.34 -18.35 -19.49
CA SER A 37 -15.68 -17.41 -20.39
C SER A 37 -15.05 -16.28 -19.57
N TRP A 38 -13.75 -16.07 -19.73
CA TRP A 38 -13.03 -14.98 -19.11
C TRP A 38 -13.38 -13.66 -19.81
N GLN A 39 -14.00 -12.72 -19.09
CA GLN A 39 -14.43 -11.44 -19.67
C GLN A 39 -13.40 -10.33 -19.44
N SER A 40 -12.85 -10.23 -18.22
CA SER A 40 -11.80 -9.26 -17.90
C SER A 40 -11.15 -9.53 -16.54
N SER A 41 -9.91 -9.08 -16.36
CA SER A 41 -9.25 -8.95 -15.06
C SER A 41 -9.00 -7.48 -14.74
N CYS A 42 -9.56 -6.97 -13.65
CA CYS A 42 -9.27 -5.62 -13.16
C CYS A 42 -8.37 -5.71 -11.93
N ALA A 43 -7.21 -5.05 -11.97
CA ALA A 43 -6.35 -4.93 -10.78
C ALA A 43 -7.01 -3.99 -9.78
N GLN A 44 -7.31 -4.48 -8.59
CA GLN A 44 -7.95 -3.70 -7.53
C GLN A 44 -7.02 -2.61 -7.02
N LYS A 45 -7.60 -1.49 -6.60
CA LYS A 45 -6.87 -0.45 -5.86
C LYS A 45 -6.33 -1.09 -4.58
N ARG A 46 -5.01 -1.08 -4.42
CA ARG A 46 -4.35 -1.66 -3.24
C ARG A 46 -4.58 -0.76 -2.02
N ASN A 47 -4.86 -1.38 -0.88
CA ASN A 47 -4.87 -0.70 0.40
C ASN A 47 -3.49 -0.87 1.06
N ILE A 48 -2.65 0.16 0.95
CA ILE A 48 -1.29 0.14 1.52
C ILE A 48 -1.37 0.61 2.98
N VAL A 49 -0.88 -0.21 3.91
CA VAL A 49 -0.85 0.11 5.33
C VAL A 49 0.60 0.16 5.80
N VAL A 50 1.06 1.34 6.18
CA VAL A 50 2.41 1.57 6.73
C VAL A 50 2.32 1.72 8.24
N THR A 51 3.01 0.83 8.97
CA THR A 51 3.11 0.88 10.43
C THR A 51 4.50 1.35 10.83
N ALA A 52 4.59 2.46 11.56
CA ALA A 52 5.85 3.01 12.04
C ALA A 52 5.76 3.41 13.52
N ALA A 53 6.90 3.34 14.21
CA ALA A 53 7.06 3.92 15.54
C ALA A 53 7.70 5.30 15.44
N ILE A 54 7.19 6.23 16.24
CA ILE A 54 7.76 7.57 16.40
C ILE A 54 8.59 7.57 17.67
N LYS A 55 9.85 7.97 17.59
CA LYS A 55 10.72 8.19 18.76
C LYS A 55 11.34 9.58 18.70
N GLY A 56 11.29 10.30 19.82
CA GLY A 56 11.67 11.73 19.92
C GLY A 56 10.43 12.62 20.09
N GLU A 57 10.47 13.82 19.52
CA GLU A 57 9.40 14.85 19.59
C GLU A 57 8.10 14.39 18.92
N TYR A 58 7.29 13.63 19.66
CA TYR A 58 6.07 13.00 19.15
C TYR A 58 5.08 14.01 18.56
N ALA A 59 4.84 15.13 19.26
CA ALA A 59 3.88 16.14 18.82
C ALA A 59 4.28 16.76 17.47
N ALA A 60 5.55 17.17 17.32
CA ALA A 60 6.06 17.75 16.10
C ALA A 60 6.06 16.76 14.93
N GLN A 61 6.43 15.50 15.16
CA GLN A 61 6.39 14.48 14.10
C GLN A 61 4.96 14.12 13.70
N ARG A 62 4.03 14.06 14.65
CA ARG A 62 2.59 13.84 14.39
C ARG A 62 2.01 14.96 13.52
N GLU A 63 2.29 16.22 13.87
CA GLU A 63 1.83 17.37 13.09
C GLU A 63 2.42 17.36 11.67
N ARG A 64 3.73 17.06 11.54
CA ARG A 64 4.39 16.90 10.24
C ARG A 64 3.73 15.80 9.39
N LEU A 65 3.39 14.66 10.00
CA LEU A 65 2.72 13.55 9.30
C LEU A 65 1.33 13.96 8.82
N PHE A 66 0.51 14.61 9.65
CA PHE A 66 -0.80 15.09 9.22
C PHE A 66 -0.73 16.19 8.18
N GLY A 67 0.28 17.07 8.25
CA GLY A 67 0.50 18.09 7.24
C GLY A 67 0.89 17.50 5.88
N PHE A 68 1.59 16.36 5.86
CA PHE A 68 2.03 15.71 4.63
C PHE A 68 0.98 14.75 4.06
N PHE A 69 0.32 13.95 4.89
CA PHE A 69 -0.71 13.00 4.47
C PHE A 69 -2.09 13.66 4.44
N GLN A 70 -2.32 14.48 3.42
CA GLN A 70 -3.62 15.13 3.23
C GLN A 70 -4.65 14.13 2.68
N PRO A 71 -5.87 14.08 3.27
CA PRO A 71 -6.93 13.23 2.75
C PRO A 71 -7.24 13.53 1.29
N ARG A 72 -7.37 12.48 0.48
CA ARG A 72 -7.79 12.54 -0.95
C ARG A 72 -6.78 13.23 -1.88
N GLU A 73 -5.59 13.57 -1.39
CA GLU A 73 -4.50 14.07 -2.22
C GLU A 73 -3.76 12.89 -2.88
N ARG A 74 -3.38 13.06 -4.15
CA ARG A 74 -2.57 12.06 -4.86
C ARG A 74 -1.09 12.31 -4.56
N GLY A 75 -0.42 11.28 -4.04
CA GLY A 75 1.02 11.29 -3.80
C GLY A 75 1.73 10.18 -4.57
N THR A 76 3.06 10.22 -4.55
CA THR A 76 3.92 9.14 -5.06
C THR A 76 4.53 8.41 -3.87
N LEU A 77 4.42 7.08 -3.85
CA LEU A 77 5.09 6.22 -2.87
C LEU A 77 6.22 5.47 -3.57
N SER A 78 7.43 5.57 -3.02
CA SER A 78 8.60 4.81 -3.47
C SER A 78 8.99 3.82 -2.38
N TYR A 79 9.06 2.55 -2.74
CA TYR A 79 9.48 1.47 -1.85
C TYR A 79 10.83 0.92 -2.33
N TRP A 80 11.75 0.76 -1.38
CA TRP A 80 13.08 0.20 -1.62
C TRP A 80 13.29 -0.93 -0.62
N GLU A 81 13.46 -2.14 -1.14
CA GLU A 81 13.88 -3.28 -0.34
C GLU A 81 15.40 -3.43 -0.52
N GLN A 82 16.15 -3.29 0.56
CA GLN A 82 17.56 -3.63 0.52
C GLN A 82 17.62 -5.16 0.60
N GLY A 83 17.69 -5.82 -0.57
CA GLY A 83 17.69 -7.27 -0.67
C GLY A 83 18.73 -7.90 0.26
N GLY A 84 18.26 -8.65 1.26
CA GLY A 84 19.08 -9.62 1.97
C GLY A 84 19.12 -10.89 1.14
N GLY A 85 20.33 -11.41 0.88
CA GLY A 85 20.55 -12.69 0.22
C GLY A 85 20.11 -13.89 1.05
#